data_AF-A0A8H6HQM4-F1
#
_entry.id   AF-A0A8H6HQM4-F1
#
_cell.length_a   1.000
_cell.length_b   1.000
_cell.length_c   1.000
_cell.angle_alpha   90.00
_cell.angle_beta   90.00
_cell.angle_gamma   90.00
#
_symmetry.space_group_name_H-M   'P 1'
#
loop_
_entity.id
_entity.type
_entity.pdbx_description
1 polymer ?
#
loop_
_entity_poly.entity_id
_entity_poly.type
_entity_poly.pdbx_seq_one_letter_code
_entity_poly.pdbx_strand_id
1 'polypeptide(L)'
;MSSAPFESQIVLDREIARLEHDLVILKRRRNVLSPVSRIPPELISNIFFLSLRFLQADGITPEELHPDETKQAICAVCHQWREAVFTEPKLWMEIHETPQRRGTWTLFEEI
;
A
#
# COMPACT_ATOMS: atom_id res chain seq x y z
N MET A 1 40.23 -21.13 -0.27
CA MET A 1 40.37 -19.87 -1.03
C MET A 1 39.47 -19.95 -2.26
N SER A 2 38.27 -19.37 -2.18
CA SER A 2 37.46 -18.96 -3.34
C SER A 2 36.39 -17.98 -2.85
N SER A 3 36.79 -16.71 -2.68
CA SER A 3 35.89 -15.58 -2.35
C SER A 3 35.21 -14.98 -3.59
N ALA A 4 35.66 -15.36 -4.79
CA ALA A 4 35.25 -14.79 -6.07
C ALA A 4 33.72 -14.90 -6.38
N PRO A 5 33.00 -15.99 -6.04
CA PRO A 5 31.56 -16.07 -6.30
C PRO A 5 30.76 -15.08 -5.43
N PHE A 6 31.19 -14.89 -4.17
CA PHE A 6 30.55 -14.00 -3.21
C PHE A 6 30.78 -12.52 -3.55
N GLU A 7 32.01 -12.17 -3.97
CA GLU A 7 32.33 -10.82 -4.45
C GLU A 7 31.50 -10.46 -5.71
N SER A 8 31.29 -11.43 -6.61
CA SER A 8 30.46 -11.23 -7.80
C SER A 8 28.98 -10.99 -7.45
N GLN A 9 28.44 -11.73 -6.47
CA GLN A 9 27.07 -11.54 -6.00
C GLN A 9 26.87 -10.16 -5.37
N ILE A 10 27.81 -9.69 -4.55
CA ILE A 10 27.75 -8.36 -3.94
C ILE A 10 27.73 -7.25 -4.99
N VAL A 11 28.53 -7.37 -6.06
CA VAL A 11 28.55 -6.38 -7.14
C VAL A 11 27.19 -6.32 -7.85
N LEU A 12 26.58 -7.48 -8.13
CA LEU A 12 25.25 -7.56 -8.73
C LEU A 12 24.17 -6.99 -7.80
N ASP A 13 24.19 -7.33 -6.51
CA ASP A 13 23.21 -6.82 -5.54
C ASP A 13 23.28 -5.30 -5.40
N ARG A 14 24.49 -4.72 -5.44
CA ARG A 14 24.66 -3.26 -5.45
C ARG A 14 24.09 -2.63 -6.71
N GLU A 15 24.30 -3.24 -7.87
CA GLU A 15 23.78 -2.71 -9.13
C GLU A 15 22.25 -2.82 -9.18
N ILE A 16 21.68 -3.92 -8.68
CA ILE A 16 20.22 -4.06 -8.50
C ILE A 16 19.69 -2.93 -7.61
N ALA A 17 20.27 -2.73 -6.43
CA ALA A 17 19.83 -1.66 -5.51
C ALA A 17 19.94 -0.26 -6.15
N ARG A 18 21.00 -0.01 -6.93
CA ARG A 18 21.18 1.25 -7.67
C ARG A 18 20.07 1.44 -8.71
N LEU A 19 19.80 0.42 -9.52
CA LEU A 19 18.77 0.48 -10.55
C LEU A 19 17.37 0.62 -9.96
N GLU A 20 17.08 -0.06 -8.85
CA GLU A 20 15.82 0.10 -8.11
C GLU A 20 15.64 1.53 -7.60
N HIS A 21 16.69 2.14 -7.06
CA HIS A 21 16.68 3.53 -6.63
C HIS A 21 16.39 4.49 -7.79
N ASP A 22 17.09 4.33 -8.92
CA ASP A 22 16.89 5.15 -10.13
C ASP A 22 15.45 5.02 -10.64
N LEU A 23 14.90 3.79 -10.63
CA LEU A 23 13.52 3.49 -11.03
C LEU A 23 12.51 4.21 -10.11
N VAL A 24 12.73 4.21 -8.80
CA VAL A 24 11.90 4.96 -7.84
C VAL A 24 11.90 6.47 -8.15
N ILE A 25 13.07 7.04 -8.44
CA ILE A 25 13.18 8.47 -8.80
C ILE A 25 12.38 8.77 -10.07
N LEU A 26 12.56 7.95 -11.12
CA LEU A 26 11.86 8.14 -12.39
C LEU A 26 10.33 8.00 -12.23
N LYS A 27 9.88 7.01 -11.46
CA LYS A 27 8.45 6.85 -11.12
C LYS A 27 7.91 8.09 -10.40
N ARG A 28 8.65 8.64 -9.42
CA ARG A 28 8.24 9.86 -8.71
C ARG A 28 8.12 11.05 -9.67
N ARG A 29 9.10 11.26 -10.55
CA ARG A 29 9.06 12.33 -11.57
C ARG A 29 7.87 12.16 -12.51
N ARG A 30 7.63 10.94 -13.00
CA ARG A 30 6.46 10.64 -13.84
C ARG A 30 5.14 10.94 -13.11
N ASN A 31 5.04 10.57 -11.84
CA ASN A 31 3.83 10.80 -11.06
C ASN A 31 3.55 12.31 -10.89
N VAL A 32 4.56 13.14 -10.66
CA VAL A 32 4.39 14.61 -10.60
C VAL A 32 3.78 15.20 -11.89
N LEU A 33 4.03 14.56 -13.04
CA LEU A 33 3.45 14.97 -14.33
C LEU A 33 1.99 14.51 -14.51
N SER A 34 1.49 13.61 -13.65
CA SER A 34 0.11 13.14 -13.69
C SER A 34 -0.86 14.26 -13.33
N PRO A 35 -2.03 14.37 -14.01
CA PRO A 35 -3.06 15.34 -13.66
C PRO A 35 -3.50 15.25 -12.20
N VAL A 36 -3.58 14.03 -11.64
CA VAL A 36 -3.98 13.82 -10.23
C VAL A 36 -3.00 14.46 -9.25
N SER A 37 -1.73 14.60 -9.64
CA SER A 37 -0.71 15.18 -8.77
C SER A 37 -0.77 16.70 -8.65
N ARG A 38 -1.61 17.35 -9.44
CA ARG A 38 -1.90 18.78 -9.33
C ARG A 38 -3.04 19.09 -8.36
N ILE A 39 -3.74 18.07 -7.87
CA ILE A 39 -4.84 18.22 -6.93
C ILE A 39 -4.24 18.47 -5.53
N PRO A 40 -4.73 19.48 -4.78
CA PRO A 40 -4.36 19.67 -3.38
C PRO A 40 -4.58 18.39 -2.55
N PRO A 41 -3.70 18.08 -1.59
CA PRO A 41 -3.81 16.86 -0.78
C PRO A 41 -5.15 16.76 -0.05
N GLU A 42 -5.72 17.88 0.39
CA GLU A 42 -7.03 17.93 1.07
C GLU A 42 -8.17 17.43 0.18
N LEU A 43 -8.12 17.77 -1.12
CA LEU A 43 -9.11 17.31 -2.09
C LEU A 43 -8.91 15.82 -2.42
N ILE A 44 -7.67 15.35 -2.49
CA ILE A 44 -7.36 13.93 -2.65
C ILE A 44 -7.93 13.13 -1.47
N SER A 45 -7.71 13.59 -0.23
CA SER A 45 -8.24 12.94 0.97
C SER A 45 -9.77 12.92 1.00
N ASN A 46 -10.42 14.01 0.59
CA ASN A 46 -11.87 14.06 0.46
C ASN A 46 -12.39 13.08 -0.60
N ILE A 47 -11.71 12.95 -1.74
CA ILE A 47 -12.06 11.96 -2.77
C ILE A 47 -11.99 10.56 -2.17
N PHE A 48 -10.90 10.19 -1.51
CA PHE A 48 -10.77 8.87 -0.88
C PHE A 48 -11.85 8.62 0.17
N PHE A 49 -12.14 9.62 1.02
CA PHE A 49 -13.18 9.50 2.03
C PHE A 49 -14.54 9.23 1.39
N LEU A 50 -14.93 10.02 0.38
CA LEU A 50 -16.19 9.82 -0.32
C LEU A 50 -16.22 8.48 -1.07
N SER A 51 -15.14 8.08 -1.74
CA SER A 51 -15.06 6.80 -2.44
C SER A 51 -15.26 5.61 -1.50
N LEU A 52 -14.63 5.62 -0.32
CA LEU A 52 -14.83 4.57 0.68
C LEU A 52 -16.29 4.52 1.18
N ARG A 53 -16.93 5.67 1.38
CA ARG A 53 -18.33 5.77 1.81
C ARG A 53 -19.31 5.31 0.73
N PHE A 54 -19.03 5.59 -0.54
CA PHE A 54 -19.84 5.10 -1.67
C PHE A 54 -19.77 3.58 -1.80
N LEU A 55 -18.57 2.99 -1.67
CA LEU A 55 -18.41 1.53 -1.68
C LEU A 55 -19.27 0.87 -0.57
N GLN A 56 -19.28 1.44 0.63
CA GLN A 56 -20.14 0.97 1.72
C GLN A 56 -21.64 1.12 1.40
N ALA A 57 -22.05 2.21 0.74
CA ALA A 57 -23.45 2.49 0.42
C ALA A 57 -24.03 1.59 -0.68
N ASP A 58 -23.20 1.17 -1.64
CA ASP A 58 -23.60 0.27 -2.74
C ASP A 58 -23.75 -1.19 -2.29
N GLY A 59 -23.64 -1.47 -0.98
CA GLY A 59 -23.80 -2.81 -0.43
C GLY A 59 -22.59 -3.73 -0.65
N ILE A 60 -21.47 -3.20 -1.16
CA ILE A 60 -20.18 -3.88 -1.12
C ILE A 60 -19.75 -3.86 0.33
N THR A 61 -20.00 -4.95 1.05
CA THR A 61 -19.68 -4.99 2.47
C THR A 61 -18.17 -4.97 2.67
N PRO A 62 -17.68 -4.43 3.80
CA PRO A 62 -16.30 -4.57 4.24
C PRO A 62 -15.76 -6.02 4.25
N GLU A 63 -16.63 -7.03 4.17
CA GLU A 63 -16.23 -8.43 4.05
C GLU A 63 -15.74 -8.80 2.64
N GLU A 64 -16.16 -8.08 1.58
CA GLU A 64 -15.72 -8.28 0.20
C GLU A 64 -14.50 -7.41 -0.17
N LEU A 65 -14.41 -6.20 0.42
CA LEU A 65 -13.21 -5.36 0.42
C LEU A 65 -12.82 -5.06 1.87
N HIS A 66 -11.80 -5.75 2.37
CA HIS A 66 -11.28 -5.45 3.69
C HIS A 66 -10.84 -3.96 3.72
N PRO A 67 -11.43 -3.11 4.58
CA PRO A 67 -11.22 -1.65 4.53
C PRO A 67 -9.75 -1.27 4.65
N ASP A 68 -8.99 -2.04 5.42
CA ASP A 68 -7.56 -1.87 5.56
C ASP A 68 -6.80 -2.22 4.28
N GLU A 69 -7.24 -3.22 3.51
CA GLU A 69 -6.64 -3.56 2.20
C GLU A 69 -6.88 -2.44 1.18
N THR A 70 -8.06 -1.82 1.22
CA THR A 70 -8.38 -0.69 0.32
C THR A 70 -7.51 0.53 0.67
N LYS A 71 -7.40 0.88 1.95
CA LYS A 71 -6.53 1.97 2.41
C LYS A 71 -5.06 1.69 2.08
N GLN A 72 -4.60 0.45 2.26
CA GLN A 72 -3.26 0.01 1.86
C GLN A 72 -3.03 0.11 0.35
N ALA A 73 -3.99 -0.30 -0.46
CA ALA A 73 -3.92 -0.19 -1.92
C ALA A 73 -3.79 1.28 -2.35
N ILE A 74 -4.57 2.19 -1.77
CA ILE A 74 -4.46 3.64 -2.03
C ILE A 74 -3.05 4.14 -1.64
N CYS A 75 -2.54 3.73 -0.47
CA CYS A 75 -1.20 4.11 -0.01
C CYS A 75 -0.06 3.53 -0.88
N ALA A 76 -0.32 2.47 -1.63
CA ALA A 76 0.66 1.82 -2.50
C ALA A 76 0.81 2.49 -3.88
N VAL A 77 -0.14 3.36 -4.28
CA VAL A 77 -0.13 3.99 -5.61
C VAL A 77 1.06 4.93 -5.79
N CYS A 78 1.19 5.93 -4.93
CA CYS A 78 2.32 6.84 -4.94
C CYS A 78 2.52 7.54 -3.58
N HIS A 79 3.67 8.22 -3.43
CA HIS A 79 4.00 8.97 -2.22
C HIS A 79 2.94 10.01 -1.86
N GLN A 80 2.43 10.76 -2.84
CA GLN A 80 1.45 11.82 -2.60
C GLN A 80 0.11 11.26 -2.10
N TRP A 81 -0.34 10.14 -2.66
CA TRP A 81 -1.58 9.49 -2.21
C TRP A 81 -1.42 8.96 -0.80
N ARG A 82 -0.28 8.34 -0.51
CA ARG A 82 0.08 7.92 0.85
C ARG A 82 0.03 9.10 1.83
N GLU A 83 0.70 10.19 1.50
CA GLU A 83 0.74 11.39 2.35
C GLU A 83 -0.66 11.98 2.60
N ALA A 84 -1.50 12.08 1.57
CA ALA A 84 -2.89 12.51 1.71
C ALA A 84 -3.69 11.60 2.65
N VAL A 85 -3.55 10.27 2.52
CA VAL A 85 -4.25 9.32 3.39
C VAL A 85 -3.76 9.40 4.84
N PHE A 86 -2.45 9.50 5.08
CA PHE A 86 -1.89 9.58 6.44
C PHE A 86 -2.19 10.91 7.14
N THR A 87 -2.37 11.99 6.39
CA THR A 87 -2.66 13.32 6.94
C THR A 87 -4.15 13.55 7.23
N GLU A 88 -5.04 12.65 6.80
CA GLU A 88 -6.48 12.75 7.05
C GLU A 88 -6.96 11.68 8.06
N PRO A 89 -7.11 12.03 9.35
CA PRO A 89 -7.53 11.10 10.39
C PRO A 89 -8.90 10.46 10.12
N LYS A 90 -9.81 11.15 9.41
CA LYS A 90 -11.16 10.64 9.11
C LYS A 90 -11.15 9.33 8.32
N LEU A 91 -10.09 9.07 7.55
CA LEU A 91 -9.93 7.81 6.80
C LEU A 91 -9.62 6.61 7.72
N TRP A 92 -9.20 6.86 8.96
CA TRP A 92 -8.75 5.85 9.92
C TRP A 92 -9.67 5.70 11.13
N MET A 93 -10.62 6.62 11.33
CA MET A 93 -11.54 6.58 12.49
C MET A 93 -12.57 5.44 12.42
N GLU A 94 -12.86 4.93 11.22
CA GLU A 94 -13.67 3.73 11.06
C GLU A 94 -12.77 2.49 11.24
N ILE A 95 -12.69 2.01 12.48
CA ILE A 95 -12.11 0.72 12.84
C ILE A 95 -13.20 -0.32 12.63
N HIS A 96 -13.09 -1.09 11.55
CA HIS A 96 -13.88 -2.30 11.40
C HIS A 96 -13.13 -3.41 12.13
N GLU A 97 -13.82 -4.13 13.01
CA GLU A 97 -13.27 -5.38 13.53
C GLU A 97 -12.98 -6.27 12.32
N THR A 98 -11.70 -6.56 12.10
CA THR A 98 -11.33 -7.55 11.10
C THR A 98 -12.02 -8.84 11.54
N PRO A 99 -12.86 -9.48 10.70
CA PRO A 99 -13.35 -10.79 11.05
C PRO A 99 -12.09 -11.61 11.23
N GLN A 100 -11.81 -12.04 12.47
CA GLN A 100 -10.65 -12.89 12.69
C GLN A 100 -10.82 -14.02 11.69
N ARG A 101 -9.82 -14.18 10.80
CA ARG A 101 -9.68 -15.43 10.07
C ARG A 101 -9.63 -16.47 11.17
N ARG A 102 -10.77 -17.13 11.43
CA ARG A 102 -10.83 -18.31 12.29
C ARG A 102 -9.99 -19.34 11.55
N GLY A 103 -8.68 -19.27 11.74
CA GLY A 103 -7.79 -20.39 11.55
C GLY A 103 -8.40 -21.46 12.43
N THR A 104 -9.06 -22.41 11.78
CA THR A 104 -9.45 -23.65 12.41
C THR A 104 -8.16 -24.28 12.90
N TRP A 105 -7.85 -24.10 14.18
CA TRP A 105 -6.90 -24.93 14.91
C TRP A 105 -7.53 -26.31 15.04
N THR A 106 -7.67 -27.02 13.92
CA THR A 106 -8.07 -28.42 13.93
C THR A 106 -6.81 -29.26 14.01
N LEU A 107 -6.64 -29.86 15.20
CA LEU A 107 -5.86 -31.05 15.51
C LEU A 107 -4.32 -30.95 15.48
N PHE A 108 -3.76 -30.55 16.63
CA PHE A 108 -2.59 -31.23 17.21
C PHE A 108 -2.98 -31.80 18.59
N GLU A 109 -4.04 -32.59 18.61
CA GLU A 109 -4.35 -33.52 19.71
C GLU A 109 -4.47 -34.92 19.10
N GLU A 110 -3.33 -35.53 18.79
CA GLU A 110 -3.16 -36.98 18.67
C GLU A 110 -1.65 -37.29 18.55
N ILE A 111 -0.94 -37.23 19.68
CA ILE A 111 0.22 -38.09 20.00
C ILE A 111 0.12 -38.47 21.47
#